data_AF-A0A9P5C6T8-F1
#
_entry.id   AF-A0A9P5C6T8-F1
#
_cell.length_a   1.000
_cell.length_b   1.000
_cell.length_c   1.000
_cell.angle_alpha   90.00
_cell.angle_beta   90.00
_cell.angle_gamma   90.00
#
_symmetry.space_group_name_H-M   'P 1'
#
loop_
_entity.id
_entity.type
_entity.pdbx_description
1 polymer ?
#
loop_
_entity_poly.entity_id
_entity_poly.type
_entity_poly.pdbx_seq_one_letter_code
_entity_poly.pdbx_strand_id
1 'polypeptide(L)'
;MAEVIGIISGLLTAGQTLETFAGQIHRWRRLSDRLFDLREGLDAAEISLQSWQKKYDIQERRPVIYMQVLFGRMGCERIQSTLGGIKIISKTMQRDIDLIIGRALSARPGRTPLDGRIDEFLMRDCLQRIQRNTSWSRKFVLSVLGRADDLEMRLERLHRKLTMLERFSDYYLEKEHPDIFSEIRRLSGRRVILKVGDGRSASVQGKLLDALSAQKDAEMLHKASGQGDKIHIGLSVPQIRDRDFAFLLSLNGRSQEVLVHPVKIKAVNNSARVQSELAAAIPSLIRTHNKMEKCYIQPYPRNPDGFELSIPQRDLLSDLEWKDSLSTLFRNQHTQLGSQILYPQDQSAIASGIAQSAFRLIGSQWLKFLDSNNVRWRRTADNRWASMLTAMPGNLSTARSLDACLASNKSRRDARDLSKHIHIFRIGLVVAELCLKSEIKYIDFDPGTETVKLFVNDGEEVDATELAAEVERKTNVFLGNMVFFCLSTLQERARLSDRSIEGSYFTEVVKEAEKLDEVIRAGRMWEARKGSGSSAGVSPRGSGFATPRSTRY
;
A
#
# COMPACT_ATOMS: atom_id res chain seq x y z
N MET A 1 -16.74 -8.31 28.51
CA MET A 1 -16.35 -8.58 27.10
C MET A 1 -17.00 -9.83 26.50
N ALA A 2 -18.22 -10.20 26.92
CA ALA A 2 -18.97 -11.34 26.39
C ALA A 2 -19.20 -11.26 24.86
N GLU A 3 -19.19 -10.06 24.31
CA GLU A 3 -19.38 -9.82 22.89
C GLU A 3 -18.28 -10.43 22.02
N VAL A 4 -17.02 -10.41 22.44
CA VAL A 4 -15.90 -11.00 21.67
C VAL A 4 -16.03 -12.52 21.61
N ILE A 5 -16.36 -13.15 22.74
CA ILE A 5 -16.60 -14.59 22.82
C ILE A 5 -17.80 -14.98 21.94
N GLY A 6 -18.88 -14.19 21.98
CA GLY A 6 -20.05 -14.40 21.14
C GLY A 6 -19.78 -14.25 19.64
N ILE A 7 -18.83 -13.39 19.25
CA ILE A 7 -18.38 -13.28 17.86
C ILE A 7 -17.58 -14.54 17.48
N ILE A 8 -16.60 -14.93 18.29
CA ILE A 8 -15.73 -16.09 18.03
C ILE A 8 -16.56 -17.37 17.92
N SER A 9 -17.44 -17.63 18.89
CA SER A 9 -18.32 -18.81 18.85
C SER A 9 -19.26 -18.77 17.65
N GLY A 10 -19.68 -17.57 17.26
CA GLY A 10 -20.52 -17.37 16.09
C GLY A 10 -19.81 -17.69 14.77
N LEU A 11 -18.56 -17.24 14.61
CA LEU A 11 -17.73 -17.55 13.44
C LEU A 11 -17.42 -19.05 13.36
N LEU A 12 -17.08 -19.67 14.49
CA LEU A 12 -16.81 -21.11 14.57
C LEU A 12 -18.04 -21.94 14.17
N THR A 13 -19.22 -21.57 14.69
CA THR A 13 -20.48 -22.24 14.34
C THR A 13 -20.80 -22.07 12.85
N ALA A 14 -20.58 -20.87 12.31
CA ALA A 14 -20.77 -20.59 10.88
C ALA A 14 -19.82 -21.41 10.00
N GLY A 15 -18.54 -21.49 10.37
CA GLY A 15 -17.52 -22.27 9.67
C GLY A 15 -17.85 -23.76 9.64
N GLN A 16 -18.17 -24.34 10.79
CA GLN A 16 -18.59 -25.76 10.89
C GLN A 16 -19.84 -26.05 10.06
N THR A 17 -20.81 -25.15 10.11
CA THR A 17 -22.05 -25.28 9.34
C THR A 17 -21.79 -25.26 7.83
N LEU A 18 -20.91 -24.36 7.40
CA LEU A 18 -20.52 -24.23 5.99
C LEU A 18 -19.71 -25.44 5.51
N GLU A 19 -18.80 -25.97 6.33
CA GLU A 19 -18.01 -27.17 6.07
C GLU A 19 -18.91 -28.41 5.85
N THR A 20 -19.84 -28.64 6.79
CA THR A 20 -20.79 -29.75 6.69
C THR A 20 -21.64 -29.64 5.42
N PHE A 21 -22.13 -28.43 5.09
CA PHE A 21 -22.90 -28.22 3.87
C PHE A 21 -22.06 -28.40 2.60
N ALA A 22 -20.84 -27.85 2.56
CA ALA A 22 -19.91 -27.97 1.45
C ALA A 22 -19.57 -29.44 1.14
N GLY A 23 -19.38 -30.26 2.18
CA GLY A 23 -19.18 -31.71 2.06
C GLY A 23 -20.38 -32.44 1.47
N GLN A 24 -21.61 -32.01 1.79
CA GLN A 24 -22.82 -32.63 1.25
C GLN A 24 -23.12 -32.26 -0.21
N ILE A 25 -22.58 -31.14 -0.69
CA ILE A 25 -22.72 -30.68 -2.08
C ILE A 25 -21.51 -31.02 -2.97
N HIS A 26 -20.61 -31.92 -2.56
CA HIS A 26 -19.34 -32.24 -3.28
C HIS A 26 -19.53 -32.56 -4.77
N ARG A 27 -20.71 -33.07 -5.16
CA ARG A 27 -21.05 -33.39 -6.54
C ARG A 27 -21.13 -32.16 -7.44
N TRP A 28 -21.48 -31.00 -6.87
CA TRP A 28 -21.36 -29.69 -7.53
C TRP A 28 -19.99 -29.08 -7.20
N ARG A 29 -18.91 -29.66 -7.75
CA ARG A 29 -17.50 -29.32 -7.41
C ARG A 29 -17.23 -27.82 -7.29
N ARG A 30 -17.53 -27.03 -8.35
CA ARG A 30 -17.31 -25.57 -8.34
C ARG A 30 -17.99 -24.83 -7.19
N LEU A 31 -19.16 -25.32 -6.76
CA LEU A 31 -19.89 -24.73 -5.65
C LEU A 31 -19.29 -25.16 -4.32
N SER A 32 -18.98 -26.44 -4.19
CA SER A 32 -18.33 -27.03 -3.01
C SER A 32 -16.97 -26.37 -2.74
N ASP A 33 -16.10 -26.29 -3.75
CA ASP A 33 -14.78 -25.66 -3.66
C ASP A 33 -14.89 -24.21 -3.17
N ARG A 34 -15.82 -23.43 -3.74
CA ARG A 34 -16.03 -22.04 -3.35
C ARG A 34 -16.54 -21.88 -1.91
N LEU A 35 -17.40 -22.79 -1.43
CA LEU A 35 -17.83 -22.76 -0.03
C LEU A 35 -16.71 -23.18 0.93
N PHE A 36 -15.79 -24.06 0.50
CA PHE A 36 -14.58 -24.36 1.27
C PHE A 36 -13.65 -23.16 1.35
N ASP A 37 -13.44 -22.41 0.26
CA ASP A 37 -12.65 -21.16 0.27
C ASP A 37 -13.23 -20.14 1.27
N LEU A 38 -14.56 -19.97 1.27
CA LEU A 38 -15.26 -19.09 2.22
C LEU A 38 -15.11 -19.56 3.68
N ARG A 39 -15.10 -20.88 3.91
CA ARG A 39 -14.88 -21.48 5.23
C ARG A 39 -13.45 -21.22 5.72
N GLU A 40 -12.44 -21.40 4.86
CA GLU A 40 -11.06 -21.08 5.22
C GLU A 40 -10.88 -19.61 5.60
N GLY A 41 -11.59 -18.70 4.92
CA GLY A 41 -11.62 -17.29 5.29
C GLY A 41 -12.26 -17.02 6.65
N LEU A 42 -13.37 -17.71 6.96
CA LEU A 42 -14.02 -17.62 8.28
C LEU A 42 -13.09 -18.14 9.40
N ASP A 43 -12.38 -19.24 9.17
CA ASP A 43 -11.40 -19.79 10.11
C ASP A 43 -10.26 -18.78 10.34
N ALA A 44 -9.74 -18.16 9.28
CA ALA A 44 -8.72 -17.13 9.39
C ALA A 44 -9.20 -15.90 10.19
N ALA A 45 -10.46 -15.51 10.02
CA ALA A 45 -11.09 -14.43 10.77
C ALA A 45 -11.24 -14.78 12.26
N GLU A 46 -11.67 -16.00 12.57
CA GLU A 46 -11.77 -16.52 13.93
C GLU A 46 -10.41 -16.52 14.63
N ILE A 47 -9.40 -17.13 14.00
CA ILE A 47 -8.03 -17.23 14.53
C ILE A 47 -7.45 -15.83 14.77
N SER A 48 -7.70 -14.89 13.86
CA SER A 48 -7.23 -13.51 14.01
C SER A 48 -7.85 -12.83 15.22
N LEU A 49 -9.16 -12.98 15.44
CA LEU A 49 -9.85 -12.41 16.59
C LEU A 49 -9.45 -13.09 17.91
N GLN A 50 -9.26 -14.41 17.92
CA GLN A 50 -8.73 -15.15 19.08
C GLN A 50 -7.31 -14.70 19.42
N SER A 51 -6.45 -14.54 18.41
CA SER A 51 -5.10 -14.04 18.58
C SER A 51 -5.11 -12.62 19.14
N TRP A 52 -6.00 -11.75 18.65
CA TRP A 52 -6.18 -10.40 19.16
C TRP A 52 -6.64 -10.42 20.63
N GLN A 53 -7.65 -11.23 20.96
CA GLN A 53 -8.17 -11.37 22.31
C GLN A 53 -7.08 -11.82 23.29
N LYS A 54 -6.27 -12.81 22.89
CA LYS A 54 -5.14 -13.31 23.68
C LYS A 54 -4.03 -12.29 23.82
N LYS A 55 -3.71 -11.55 22.74
CA LYS A 55 -2.63 -10.54 22.71
C LYS A 55 -2.84 -9.42 23.74
N TYR A 56 -4.07 -8.93 23.88
CA TYR A 56 -4.39 -7.85 24.82
C TYR A 56 -5.10 -8.32 26.09
N ASP A 57 -5.10 -9.63 26.34
CA ASP A 57 -5.68 -10.26 27.55
C ASP A 57 -7.11 -9.79 27.86
N ILE A 58 -7.94 -9.81 26.81
CA ILE A 58 -9.31 -9.34 26.83
C ILE A 58 -10.24 -10.46 27.31
N GLN A 59 -10.56 -10.44 28.60
CA GLN A 59 -11.38 -11.47 29.26
C GLN A 59 -12.81 -10.99 29.51
N GLU A 60 -13.75 -11.94 29.59
CA GLU A 60 -15.17 -11.65 29.78
C GLU A 60 -15.45 -10.84 31.05
N ARG A 61 -14.79 -11.21 32.15
CA ARG A 61 -14.96 -10.63 33.50
C ARG A 61 -14.16 -9.35 33.73
N ARG A 62 -13.32 -8.89 32.78
CA ARG A 62 -12.54 -7.66 32.97
C ARG A 62 -13.42 -6.42 32.85
N PRO A 63 -13.26 -5.44 33.76
CA PRO A 63 -14.03 -4.21 33.70
C PRO A 63 -13.66 -3.40 32.45
N VAL A 64 -14.60 -2.62 31.92
CA VAL A 64 -14.38 -1.72 30.77
C VAL A 64 -13.21 -0.76 31.03
N ILE A 65 -13.01 -0.39 32.29
CA ILE A 65 -11.89 0.42 32.77
C ILE A 65 -10.54 -0.18 32.32
N TYR A 66 -10.40 -1.50 32.24
CA TYR A 66 -9.17 -2.14 31.76
C TYR A 66 -8.83 -1.73 30.32
N MET A 67 -9.80 -1.73 29.41
CA MET A 67 -9.58 -1.27 28.03
C MET A 67 -9.33 0.23 27.94
N GLN A 68 -9.95 1.02 28.83
CA GLN A 68 -9.68 2.46 28.92
C GLN A 68 -8.28 2.75 29.46
N VAL A 69 -7.74 1.93 30.35
CA VAL A 69 -6.35 2.04 30.83
C VAL A 69 -5.38 1.66 29.72
N LEU A 70 -5.69 0.61 28.94
CA LEU A 70 -4.81 0.15 27.84
C LEU A 70 -4.80 1.08 26.63
N PHE A 71 -5.97 1.56 26.21
CA PHE A 71 -6.13 2.24 24.92
C PHE A 71 -6.66 3.68 25.06
N GLY A 72 -6.83 4.16 26.30
CA GLY A 72 -7.43 5.45 26.56
C GLY A 72 -8.92 5.43 26.28
N ARG A 73 -9.60 6.54 26.59
CA ARG A 73 -11.05 6.66 26.36
C ARG A 73 -11.40 6.59 24.86
N MET A 74 -10.69 7.39 24.05
CA MET A 74 -10.90 7.46 22.61
C MET A 74 -10.59 6.13 21.91
N GLY A 75 -9.51 5.46 22.29
CA GLY A 75 -9.15 4.17 21.71
C GLY A 75 -10.12 3.07 22.09
N CYS A 76 -10.57 3.04 23.35
CA CYS A 76 -11.62 2.13 23.80
C CYS A 76 -12.92 2.31 23.01
N GLU A 77 -13.37 3.55 22.78
CA GLU A 77 -14.59 3.84 22.00
C GLU A 77 -14.46 3.35 20.54
N ARG A 78 -13.31 3.61 19.89
CA ARG A 78 -13.05 3.16 18.51
C ARG A 78 -12.95 1.63 18.38
N ILE A 79 -12.28 0.99 19.33
CA ILE A 79 -12.17 -0.48 19.38
C ILE A 79 -13.55 -1.12 19.59
N GLN A 80 -14.35 -0.59 20.53
CA GLN A 80 -15.72 -1.09 20.78
C GLN A 80 -16.62 -0.91 19.56
N SER A 81 -16.57 0.25 18.89
CA SER A 81 -17.29 0.49 17.64
C SER A 81 -16.89 -0.52 16.56
N THR A 82 -15.59 -0.79 16.41
CA THR A 82 -15.07 -1.76 15.44
C THR A 82 -15.55 -3.19 15.75
N LEU A 83 -15.49 -3.61 17.02
CA LEU A 83 -16.02 -4.90 17.48
C LEU A 83 -17.53 -5.02 17.25
N GLY A 84 -18.29 -3.94 17.47
CA GLY A 84 -19.72 -3.87 17.14
C GLY A 84 -19.98 -4.10 15.64
N GLY A 85 -19.17 -3.49 14.77
CA GLY A 85 -19.21 -3.72 13.33
C GLY A 85 -18.91 -5.18 12.96
N ILE A 86 -17.87 -5.78 13.55
CA ILE A 86 -17.51 -7.19 13.37
C ILE A 86 -18.67 -8.11 13.79
N LYS A 87 -19.32 -7.82 14.91
CA LYS A 87 -20.49 -8.56 15.42
C LYS A 87 -21.66 -8.54 14.43
N ILE A 88 -21.96 -7.38 13.87
CA ILE A 88 -23.05 -7.22 12.88
C ILE A 88 -22.74 -8.02 11.61
N ILE A 89 -21.51 -7.93 11.10
CA ILE A 89 -21.09 -8.67 9.89
C ILE A 89 -21.18 -10.18 10.15
N SER A 90 -20.61 -10.66 11.27
CA SER A 90 -20.58 -12.08 11.63
C SER A 90 -21.98 -12.67 11.77
N LYS A 91 -22.90 -11.96 12.44
CA LYS A 91 -24.32 -12.37 12.54
C LYS A 91 -25.02 -12.41 11.19
N THR A 92 -24.65 -11.52 10.27
CA THR A 92 -25.28 -11.51 8.95
C THR A 92 -24.73 -12.63 8.07
N MET A 93 -23.44 -12.96 8.17
CA MET A 93 -22.87 -14.13 7.50
C MET A 93 -23.52 -15.43 7.98
N GLN A 94 -23.74 -15.59 9.28
CA GLN A 94 -24.51 -16.73 9.82
C GLN A 94 -25.88 -16.86 9.15
N ARG A 95 -26.64 -15.76 9.10
CA ARG A 95 -27.96 -15.74 8.45
C ARG A 95 -27.88 -16.11 6.96
N ASP A 96 -26.87 -15.65 6.25
CA ASP A 96 -26.69 -15.96 4.83
C ASP A 96 -26.36 -17.45 4.62
N ILE A 97 -25.56 -18.04 5.51
CA ILE A 97 -25.29 -19.49 5.53
C ILE A 97 -26.58 -20.27 5.83
N ASP A 98 -27.36 -19.85 6.82
CA ASP A 98 -28.66 -20.46 7.14
C ASP A 98 -29.63 -20.38 5.95
N LEU A 99 -29.60 -19.27 5.20
CA LEU A 99 -30.41 -19.10 3.98
C LEU A 99 -29.95 -20.02 2.85
N ILE A 100 -28.65 -20.24 2.66
CA ILE A 100 -28.11 -21.21 1.69
C ILE A 100 -28.63 -22.63 2.02
N ILE A 101 -28.56 -23.01 3.29
CA ILE A 101 -29.08 -24.27 3.81
C ILE A 101 -30.60 -24.36 3.62
N GLY A 102 -31.33 -23.28 3.94
CA GLY A 102 -32.78 -23.19 3.74
C GLY A 102 -33.20 -23.35 2.27
N ARG A 103 -32.38 -22.91 1.30
CA ARG A 103 -32.62 -23.16 -0.13
C ARG A 103 -32.58 -24.65 -0.47
N ALA A 104 -31.65 -25.41 0.11
CA ALA A 104 -31.63 -26.86 -0.06
C ALA A 104 -32.85 -27.53 0.58
N LEU A 105 -33.25 -27.10 1.79
CA LEU A 105 -34.40 -27.64 2.52
C LEU A 105 -35.76 -27.30 1.86
N SER A 106 -35.83 -26.23 1.06
CA SER A 106 -37.05 -25.84 0.33
C SER A 106 -37.56 -26.89 -0.68
N ALA A 107 -36.74 -27.89 -1.03
CA ALA A 107 -37.15 -29.05 -1.83
C ALA A 107 -38.16 -29.97 -1.13
N ARG A 108 -38.45 -29.75 0.17
CA ARG A 108 -39.51 -30.43 0.92
C ARG A 108 -40.27 -29.43 1.81
N PRO A 109 -41.31 -28.76 1.29
CA PRO A 109 -42.11 -27.85 2.10
C PRO A 109 -42.86 -28.63 3.20
N GLY A 110 -42.79 -28.17 4.46
CA GLY A 110 -43.59 -28.70 5.57
C GLY A 110 -42.84 -29.34 6.76
N ARG A 111 -41.50 -29.43 6.73
CA ARG A 111 -40.68 -29.75 7.92
C ARG A 111 -39.65 -28.66 8.15
N THR A 112 -39.99 -27.67 8.96
CA THR A 112 -39.01 -26.76 9.55
C THR A 112 -38.16 -27.53 10.56
N PRO A 113 -36.83 -27.35 10.58
CA PRO A 113 -35.98 -27.96 11.59
C PRO A 113 -36.39 -27.40 12.96
N LEU A 114 -36.77 -28.28 13.88
CA LEU A 114 -37.38 -27.93 15.17
C LEU A 114 -36.40 -27.29 16.17
N ASP A 115 -35.09 -27.35 15.94
CA ASP A 115 -34.08 -26.94 16.94
C ASP A 115 -32.84 -26.21 16.38
N GLY A 116 -32.89 -25.66 15.17
CA GLY A 116 -31.76 -24.92 14.59
C GLY A 116 -30.50 -25.77 14.30
N ARG A 117 -30.50 -27.06 14.65
CA ARG A 117 -29.50 -28.04 14.19
C ARG A 117 -29.92 -28.59 12.83
N ILE A 118 -28.98 -28.60 11.90
CA ILE A 118 -29.17 -29.16 10.57
C ILE A 118 -29.29 -30.67 10.70
N ASP A 119 -30.46 -31.21 10.38
CA ASP A 119 -30.62 -32.65 10.20
C ASP A 119 -29.90 -33.06 8.91
N GLU A 120 -28.68 -33.60 9.06
CA GLU A 120 -27.82 -34.03 7.95
C GLU A 120 -28.50 -35.05 7.04
N PHE A 121 -29.35 -35.90 7.60
CA PHE A 121 -30.08 -36.91 6.85
C PHE A 121 -31.16 -36.26 5.97
N LEU A 122 -31.93 -35.33 6.55
CA LEU A 122 -32.93 -34.53 5.82
C LEU A 122 -32.29 -33.69 4.70
N MET A 123 -31.13 -33.10 4.97
CA MET A 123 -30.40 -32.30 4.00
C MET A 123 -29.92 -33.14 2.81
N ARG A 124 -29.29 -34.30 3.09
CA ARG A 124 -28.86 -35.24 2.05
C ARG A 124 -30.02 -35.70 1.17
N ASP A 125 -31.18 -35.98 1.76
CA ASP A 125 -32.40 -36.36 1.04
C ASP A 125 -32.92 -35.26 0.11
N CYS A 126 -32.93 -34.00 0.59
CA CYS A 126 -33.32 -32.84 -0.19
C CYS A 126 -32.37 -32.58 -1.37
N LEU A 127 -31.05 -32.68 -1.13
CA LEU A 127 -30.03 -32.53 -2.17
C LEU A 127 -30.14 -33.61 -3.24
N GLN A 128 -30.44 -34.86 -2.86
CA GLN A 128 -30.70 -35.93 -3.84
C GLN A 128 -31.92 -35.62 -4.74
N ARG A 129 -32.99 -35.04 -4.19
CA ARG A 129 -34.17 -34.64 -4.98
C ARG A 129 -33.84 -33.52 -5.96
N ILE A 130 -33.12 -32.50 -5.50
CA ILE A 130 -32.65 -31.39 -6.35
C ILE A 130 -31.76 -31.94 -7.47
N GLN A 131 -30.92 -32.92 -7.17
CA GLN A 131 -30.02 -33.52 -8.16
C GLN A 131 -30.78 -34.26 -9.28
N ARG A 132 -31.87 -34.95 -8.96
CA ARG A 132 -32.65 -35.74 -9.95
C ARG A 132 -33.36 -34.87 -10.99
N ASN A 133 -33.56 -33.59 -10.73
CA ASN A 133 -34.21 -32.66 -11.64
C ASN A 133 -33.22 -31.58 -12.14
N THR A 134 -32.88 -31.63 -13.42
CA THR A 134 -31.89 -30.72 -14.04
C THR A 134 -32.27 -29.24 -13.92
N SER A 135 -33.56 -28.91 -14.02
CA SER A 135 -34.05 -27.53 -13.89
C SER A 135 -33.92 -27.01 -12.44
N TRP A 136 -34.19 -27.86 -11.45
CA TRP A 136 -34.05 -27.52 -10.03
C TRP A 136 -32.59 -27.45 -9.62
N SER A 137 -31.77 -28.37 -10.13
CA SER A 137 -30.32 -28.33 -9.92
C SER A 137 -29.71 -27.03 -10.45
N ARG A 138 -30.06 -26.59 -11.66
CA ARG A 138 -29.58 -25.33 -12.22
C ARG A 138 -30.01 -24.11 -11.41
N LYS A 139 -31.28 -24.05 -10.98
CA LYS A 139 -31.81 -22.96 -10.13
C LYS A 139 -31.13 -22.93 -8.76
N PHE A 140 -30.91 -24.10 -8.16
CA PHE A 140 -30.21 -24.24 -6.90
C PHE A 140 -28.77 -23.72 -7.01
N VAL A 141 -28.00 -24.18 -8.01
CA VAL A 141 -26.62 -23.73 -8.19
C VAL A 141 -26.53 -22.22 -8.37
N LEU A 142 -27.35 -21.61 -9.25
CA LEU A 142 -27.32 -20.16 -9.45
C LEU A 142 -27.69 -19.38 -8.18
N SER A 143 -28.68 -19.88 -7.41
CA SER A 143 -29.09 -19.23 -6.16
C SER A 143 -28.01 -19.31 -5.08
N VAL A 144 -27.29 -20.45 -4.96
CA VAL A 144 -26.23 -20.59 -3.97
C VAL A 144 -24.99 -19.80 -4.39
N LEU A 145 -24.67 -19.76 -5.69
CA LEU A 145 -23.56 -18.93 -6.19
C LEU A 145 -23.75 -17.45 -5.89
N GLY A 146 -24.94 -16.89 -6.15
CA GLY A 146 -25.21 -15.48 -5.82
C GLY A 146 -25.10 -15.18 -4.32
N ARG A 147 -25.43 -16.15 -3.45
CA ARG A 147 -25.22 -16.02 -2.00
C ARG A 147 -23.77 -16.21 -1.59
N ALA A 148 -23.01 -17.05 -2.29
CA ALA A 148 -21.58 -17.16 -2.09
C ALA A 148 -20.87 -15.85 -2.47
N ASP A 149 -21.32 -15.15 -3.52
CA ASP A 149 -20.84 -13.80 -3.87
C ASP A 149 -21.12 -12.80 -2.71
N ASP A 150 -22.34 -12.82 -2.15
CA ASP A 150 -22.70 -11.99 -0.99
C ASP A 150 -21.81 -12.29 0.24
N LEU A 151 -21.58 -13.58 0.52
CA LEU A 151 -20.73 -14.04 1.63
C LEU A 151 -19.27 -13.62 1.44
N GLU A 152 -18.74 -13.70 0.22
CA GLU A 152 -17.39 -13.27 -0.13
C GLU A 152 -17.21 -11.77 0.17
N MET A 153 -18.14 -10.93 -0.32
CA MET A 153 -18.12 -9.50 -0.02
C MET A 153 -18.17 -9.20 1.49
N ARG A 154 -18.94 -9.97 2.26
CA ARG A 154 -19.01 -9.80 3.72
C ARG A 154 -17.75 -10.27 4.42
N LEU A 155 -17.16 -11.37 3.97
CA LEU A 155 -15.89 -11.89 4.48
C LEU A 155 -14.77 -10.88 4.25
N GLU A 156 -14.72 -10.24 3.07
CA GLU A 156 -13.79 -9.15 2.82
C GLU A 156 -13.97 -7.97 3.80
N ARG A 157 -15.22 -7.56 4.04
CA ARG A 157 -15.53 -6.51 5.03
C ARG A 157 -15.14 -6.92 6.45
N LEU A 158 -15.31 -8.20 6.80
CA LEU A 158 -14.92 -8.76 8.09
C LEU A 158 -13.41 -8.69 8.27
N HIS A 159 -12.63 -9.15 7.29
CA HIS A 159 -11.17 -9.07 7.32
C HIS A 159 -10.69 -7.62 7.41
N ARG A 160 -11.30 -6.70 6.64
CA ARG A 160 -10.98 -5.26 6.73
C ARG A 160 -11.18 -4.73 8.16
N LYS A 161 -12.28 -5.07 8.82
CA LYS A 161 -12.56 -4.64 10.21
C LYS A 161 -11.64 -5.31 11.23
N LEU A 162 -11.19 -6.54 11.00
CA LEU A 162 -10.19 -7.19 11.85
C LEU A 162 -8.81 -6.54 11.72
N THR A 163 -8.38 -6.18 10.51
CA THR A 163 -7.15 -5.41 10.30
C THR A 163 -7.24 -4.02 10.94
N MET A 164 -8.38 -3.33 10.81
CA MET A 164 -8.63 -2.07 11.53
C MET A 164 -8.53 -2.26 13.05
N LEU A 165 -9.13 -3.32 13.59
CA LEU A 165 -9.11 -3.61 15.02
C LEU A 165 -7.67 -3.75 15.54
N GLU A 166 -6.83 -4.52 14.85
CA GLU A 166 -5.42 -4.67 15.20
C GLU A 166 -4.67 -3.34 15.14
N ARG A 167 -4.86 -2.56 14.07
CA ARG A 167 -4.20 -1.26 13.89
C ARG A 167 -4.65 -0.25 14.95
N PHE A 168 -5.94 -0.15 15.26
CA PHE A 168 -6.42 0.72 16.34
C PHE A 168 -5.86 0.30 17.69
N SER A 169 -5.88 -1.00 18.01
CA SER A 169 -5.33 -1.48 19.28
C SER A 169 -3.85 -1.16 19.40
N ASP A 170 -3.07 -1.36 18.34
CA ASP A 170 -1.66 -1.04 18.36
C ASP A 170 -1.38 0.46 18.46
N TYR A 171 -2.10 1.26 17.68
CA TYR A 171 -1.96 2.72 17.68
C TYR A 171 -2.30 3.34 19.03
N TYR A 172 -3.45 3.01 19.60
CA TYR A 172 -3.88 3.61 20.87
C TYR A 172 -3.08 3.09 22.06
N LEU A 173 -2.61 1.83 22.02
CA LEU A 173 -1.73 1.31 23.06
C LEU A 173 -0.39 2.08 23.10
N GLU A 174 0.18 2.37 21.93
CA GLU A 174 1.41 3.16 21.84
C GLU A 174 1.21 4.60 22.32
N LYS A 175 0.10 5.20 21.93
CA LYS A 175 -0.25 6.57 22.31
C LYS A 175 -0.39 6.76 23.83
N GLU A 176 -0.99 5.79 24.51
CA GLU A 176 -1.26 5.87 25.96
C GLU A 176 -0.09 5.40 26.82
N HIS A 177 0.83 4.60 26.26
CA HIS A 177 1.98 4.07 26.97
C HIS A 177 3.32 4.35 26.26
N PRO A 178 3.64 5.63 25.96
CA PRO A 178 4.82 5.98 25.17
C PRO A 178 6.13 5.50 25.81
N ASP A 179 6.20 5.49 27.14
CA ASP A 179 7.41 5.08 27.88
C ASP A 179 7.77 3.62 27.61
N ILE A 180 6.77 2.74 27.51
CA ILE A 180 6.96 1.30 27.25
C ILE A 180 7.42 1.07 25.82
N PHE A 181 6.87 1.83 24.86
CA PHE A 181 7.16 1.66 23.43
C PHE A 181 8.40 2.44 22.96
N SER A 182 8.88 3.41 23.74
CA SER A 182 10.10 4.16 23.43
C SER A 182 11.36 3.27 23.34
N GLU A 183 11.38 2.15 24.07
CA GLU A 183 12.47 1.18 24.09
C GLU A 183 12.25 -0.02 23.14
N ILE A 184 11.06 -0.14 22.54
CA ILE A 184 10.61 -1.34 21.83
C ILE A 184 10.38 -1.03 20.34
N ARG A 185 11.28 -1.50 19.48
CA ARG A 185 11.07 -1.40 18.01
C ARG A 185 10.31 -2.60 17.47
N ARG A 186 9.24 -2.38 16.70
CA ARG A 186 8.50 -3.43 15.99
C ARG A 186 9.26 -3.88 14.72
N LEU A 187 9.25 -5.18 14.45
CA LEU A 187 9.55 -5.70 13.10
C LEU A 187 8.30 -5.61 12.23
N SER A 188 8.51 -5.16 11.01
CA SER A 188 7.50 -5.13 9.95
C SER A 188 7.06 -6.55 9.59
N GLY A 189 5.75 -6.80 9.57
CA GLY A 189 5.19 -8.08 9.13
C GLY A 189 5.37 -9.27 10.08
N ARG A 190 5.87 -9.07 11.30
CA ARG A 190 5.75 -10.04 12.39
C ARG A 190 5.08 -9.39 13.60
N ARG A 191 3.98 -9.99 14.03
CA ARG A 191 3.44 -9.84 15.39
C ARG A 191 4.61 -10.13 16.36
N VAL A 192 5.10 -9.06 17.01
CA VAL A 192 6.10 -9.05 18.10
C VAL A 192 7.45 -9.71 17.77
N ILE A 193 8.48 -8.88 17.56
CA ILE A 193 9.85 -9.21 18.01
C ILE A 193 10.41 -7.94 18.65
N LEU A 194 10.74 -8.05 19.94
CA LEU A 194 11.42 -7.06 20.75
C LEU A 194 12.85 -6.89 20.23
N LYS A 195 13.22 -5.68 19.79
CA LYS A 195 14.63 -5.30 19.65
C LYS A 195 14.90 -4.12 20.56
N VAL A 196 15.75 -4.35 21.56
CA VAL A 196 16.36 -3.33 22.42
C VAL A 196 17.20 -2.40 21.54
N GLY A 197 17.16 -1.10 21.85
CA GLY A 197 17.72 -0.01 21.07
C GLY A 197 19.16 -0.24 20.59
N ASP A 198 19.33 -0.28 19.27
CA ASP A 198 20.65 -0.10 18.66
C ASP A 198 20.96 1.40 18.61
N GLY A 199 22.19 1.81 18.92
CA GLY A 199 22.72 3.19 18.86
C GLY A 199 22.71 3.84 17.47
N ARG A 200 21.51 4.02 16.88
CA ARG A 200 21.27 4.39 15.48
C ARG A 200 21.11 5.90 15.26
N SER A 201 21.21 6.75 16.29
CA SER A 201 21.06 8.20 16.14
C SER A 201 22.05 8.79 15.13
N ALA A 202 23.30 8.32 15.13
CA ALA A 202 24.33 8.74 14.18
C ALA A 202 24.00 8.36 12.73
N SER A 203 23.45 7.17 12.48
CA SER A 203 23.05 6.75 11.13
C SER A 203 21.87 7.55 10.57
N VAL A 204 20.91 7.91 11.43
CA VAL A 204 19.77 8.75 11.07
C VAL A 204 20.25 10.18 10.79
N GLN A 205 21.14 10.72 11.61
CA GLN A 205 21.74 12.04 11.39
C GLN A 205 22.50 12.10 10.07
N GLY A 206 23.31 11.09 9.73
CA GLY A 206 24.02 11.01 8.45
C GLY A 206 23.07 11.01 7.25
N LYS A 207 22.04 10.16 7.28
CA LYS A 207 21.04 10.08 6.21
C LYS A 207 20.18 11.34 6.10
N LEU A 208 19.88 12.00 7.22
CA LEU A 208 19.19 13.28 7.22
C LEU A 208 20.07 14.38 6.61
N LEU A 209 21.35 14.42 6.94
CA LEU A 209 22.30 15.38 6.34
C LEU A 209 22.43 15.17 4.83
N ASP A 210 22.51 13.91 4.37
CA ASP A 210 22.51 13.57 2.95
C ASP A 210 21.22 14.02 2.25
N ALA A 211 20.06 13.77 2.86
CA ALA A 211 18.77 14.20 2.34
C ALA A 211 18.63 15.73 2.29
N LEU A 212 19.11 16.44 3.32
CA LEU A 212 19.13 17.91 3.34
C LEU A 212 20.05 18.49 2.27
N SER A 213 21.20 17.84 2.01
CA SER A 213 22.08 18.23 0.90
C SER A 213 21.37 18.05 -0.44
N ALA A 214 20.79 16.87 -0.66
CA ALA A 214 20.06 16.57 -1.89
C ALA A 214 18.81 17.45 -2.08
N GLN A 215 18.16 17.87 -0.99
CA GLN A 215 17.06 18.83 -1.02
C GLN A 215 17.52 20.19 -1.55
N LYS A 216 18.66 20.70 -1.05
CA LYS A 216 19.24 21.95 -1.53
C LYS A 216 19.62 21.83 -3.01
N ASP A 217 20.20 20.70 -3.41
CA ASP A 217 20.55 20.42 -4.80
C ASP A 217 19.31 20.41 -5.69
N ALA A 218 18.24 19.75 -5.28
CA ALA A 218 16.96 19.72 -6.01
C ALA A 218 16.31 21.11 -6.11
N GLU A 219 16.44 21.96 -5.10
CA GLU A 219 15.96 23.34 -5.13
C GLU A 219 16.81 24.22 -6.08
N MET A 220 18.13 24.07 -6.05
CA MET A 220 19.03 24.75 -7.00
C MET A 220 18.70 24.35 -8.44
N LEU A 221 18.42 23.07 -8.68
CA LEU A 221 18.03 22.55 -9.99
C LEU A 221 16.66 23.07 -10.44
N HIS A 222 15.69 23.16 -9.53
CA HIS A 222 14.40 23.79 -9.83
C HIS A 222 14.55 25.26 -10.22
N LYS A 223 15.52 25.98 -9.65
CA LYS A 223 15.78 27.38 -10.05
C LYS A 223 16.49 27.46 -11.40
N ALA A 224 17.47 26.59 -11.65
CA ALA A 224 18.20 26.50 -12.92
C ALA A 224 17.35 26.01 -14.11
N SER A 225 16.19 25.45 -13.80
CA SER A 225 15.22 24.87 -14.73
C SER A 225 14.37 25.91 -15.48
N GLY A 226 14.29 27.16 -15.00
CA GLY A 226 13.49 28.23 -15.63
C GLY A 226 11.97 28.11 -15.42
N GLN A 227 11.23 29.16 -15.77
CA GLN A 227 9.75 29.18 -15.79
C GLN A 227 9.27 29.03 -17.23
N GLY A 228 8.67 27.90 -17.61
CA GLY A 228 8.03 27.77 -18.91
C GLY A 228 7.94 26.36 -19.49
N ASP A 229 8.85 25.46 -19.13
CA ASP A 229 8.90 24.13 -19.72
C ASP A 229 8.34 23.04 -18.79
N LYS A 230 7.75 22.01 -19.40
CA LYS A 230 7.32 20.80 -18.69
C LYS A 230 8.56 20.01 -18.30
N ILE A 231 8.96 20.13 -17.04
CA ILE A 231 10.15 19.46 -16.53
C ILE A 231 9.74 18.22 -15.79
N HIS A 232 10.45 17.14 -16.07
CA HIS A 232 10.25 15.88 -15.40
C HIS A 232 11.49 15.50 -14.59
N ILE A 233 11.26 15.05 -13.36
CA ILE A 233 12.30 14.53 -12.47
C ILE A 233 12.07 13.03 -12.25
N GLY A 234 13.13 12.24 -12.34
CA GLY A 234 13.11 10.84 -11.97
C GLY A 234 12.91 10.68 -10.46
N LEU A 235 11.87 9.95 -10.06
CA LEU A 235 11.65 9.56 -8.66
C LEU A 235 12.46 8.30 -8.37
N SER A 236 12.04 7.15 -8.91
CA SER A 236 12.81 5.92 -8.84
C SER A 236 13.40 5.63 -10.21
N VAL A 237 14.72 5.68 -10.35
CA VAL A 237 15.39 5.42 -11.63
C VAL A 237 16.47 4.37 -11.40
N PRO A 238 16.47 3.25 -12.14
CA PRO A 238 17.49 2.25 -11.98
C PRO A 238 18.82 2.76 -12.55
N GLN A 239 19.95 2.30 -11.99
CA GLN A 239 21.30 2.51 -12.54
C GLN A 239 21.86 3.94 -12.41
N ILE A 240 21.19 4.85 -11.68
CA ILE A 240 21.76 6.14 -11.27
C ILE A 240 22.35 6.04 -9.85
N ARG A 241 23.33 6.90 -9.51
CA ARG A 241 23.88 6.93 -8.15
C ARG A 241 22.89 7.60 -7.19
N ASP A 242 22.96 7.30 -5.90
CA ASP A 242 22.03 7.79 -4.88
C ASP A 242 21.89 9.33 -4.83
N ARG A 243 22.98 10.05 -5.15
CA ARG A 243 23.03 11.52 -5.17
C ARG A 243 22.74 12.13 -6.55
N ASP A 244 22.59 11.31 -7.58
CA ASP A 244 22.35 11.79 -8.93
C ASP A 244 20.86 12.06 -9.14
N PHE A 245 20.57 13.00 -10.03
CA PHE A 245 19.22 13.29 -10.50
C PHE A 245 19.13 12.96 -11.99
N ALA A 246 18.01 12.39 -12.41
CA ALA A 246 17.68 12.20 -13.80
C ALA A 246 16.55 13.16 -14.17
N PHE A 247 16.72 13.91 -15.25
CA PHE A 247 15.73 14.84 -15.76
C PHE A 247 15.37 14.51 -17.20
N LEU A 248 14.10 14.73 -17.53
CA LEU A 248 13.64 14.82 -18.91
C LEU A 248 13.19 16.24 -19.17
N LEU A 249 13.80 16.87 -20.17
CA LEU A 249 13.59 18.27 -20.51
C LEU A 249 13.11 18.37 -21.95
N SER A 250 12.00 19.09 -22.17
CA SER A 250 11.52 19.38 -23.51
C SER A 250 12.27 20.58 -24.08
N LEU A 251 13.02 20.38 -25.15
CA LEU A 251 13.76 21.42 -25.86
C LEU A 251 13.38 21.39 -27.33
N ASN A 252 12.84 22.50 -27.84
CA ASN A 252 12.44 22.64 -29.25
C ASN A 252 11.53 21.49 -29.73
N GLY A 253 10.63 21.01 -28.86
CA GLY A 253 9.70 19.92 -29.18
C GLY A 253 10.30 18.51 -29.16
N ARG A 254 11.56 18.35 -28.70
CA ARG A 254 12.18 17.04 -28.42
C ARG A 254 12.53 16.92 -26.96
N SER A 255 12.19 15.78 -26.36
CA SER A 255 12.57 15.47 -24.99
C SER A 255 13.98 14.90 -24.93
N GLN A 256 14.81 15.52 -24.10
CA GLN A 256 16.19 15.13 -23.87
C GLN A 256 16.37 14.68 -22.44
N GLU A 257 16.88 13.45 -22.26
CA GLU A 257 17.25 12.94 -20.96
C GLU A 257 18.66 13.40 -20.57
N VAL A 258 18.79 13.85 -19.32
CA VAL A 258 20.05 14.37 -18.75
C VAL A 258 20.22 13.81 -17.34
N LEU A 259 21.40 13.26 -17.08
CA LEU A 259 21.86 12.92 -15.75
C LEU A 259 22.64 14.08 -15.15
N VAL A 260 22.33 14.40 -13.91
CA VAL A 260 22.84 15.56 -13.18
C VAL A 260 23.52 15.08 -11.91
N HIS A 261 24.82 15.31 -11.82
CA HIS A 261 25.65 14.94 -10.67
C HIS A 261 26.09 16.18 -9.88
N PRO A 262 25.73 16.31 -8.59
CA PRO A 262 26.18 17.45 -7.77
C PRO A 262 27.71 17.47 -7.60
N VAL A 263 28.35 18.60 -7.90
CA VAL A 263 29.82 18.78 -7.83
C VAL A 263 30.20 20.17 -7.33
N LYS A 264 31.41 20.31 -6.78
CA LYS A 264 32.01 21.61 -6.48
C LYS A 264 32.93 22.06 -7.61
N ILE A 265 32.51 23.09 -8.32
CA ILE A 265 33.19 23.71 -9.45
C ILE A 265 34.26 24.68 -8.91
N LYS A 266 35.50 24.22 -8.80
CA LYS A 266 36.60 25.00 -8.18
C LYS A 266 37.30 25.98 -9.13
N ALA A 267 37.25 25.73 -10.43
CA ALA A 267 37.60 26.65 -11.52
C ALA A 267 37.33 25.92 -12.85
N VAL A 268 36.68 26.58 -13.81
CA VAL A 268 36.57 26.05 -15.18
C VAL A 268 37.25 27.05 -16.10
N ASN A 269 38.35 26.62 -16.73
CA ASN A 269 39.14 27.46 -17.64
C ASN A 269 38.40 27.88 -18.92
N ASN A 270 37.18 27.38 -19.15
CA ASN A 270 36.37 27.67 -20.32
C ASN A 270 34.94 28.02 -19.89
N SER A 271 34.60 29.31 -19.92
CA SER A 271 33.28 29.83 -19.54
C SER A 271 32.14 29.28 -20.40
N ALA A 272 32.41 28.82 -21.63
CA ALA A 272 31.40 28.20 -22.48
C ALA A 272 30.92 26.83 -21.95
N ARG A 273 31.70 26.18 -21.07
CA ARG A 273 31.36 24.88 -20.46
C ARG A 273 30.54 24.98 -19.19
N VAL A 274 30.38 26.19 -18.65
CA VAL A 274 29.60 26.46 -17.43
C VAL A 274 28.44 27.37 -17.79
N GLN A 275 27.23 26.84 -17.70
CA GLN A 275 26.02 27.61 -17.95
C GLN A 275 25.24 27.84 -16.65
N SER A 276 24.42 28.89 -16.59
CA SER A 276 23.58 29.18 -15.42
C SER A 276 22.26 28.40 -15.43
N GLU A 277 21.80 27.97 -16.61
CA GLU A 277 20.49 27.35 -16.81
C GLU A 277 20.59 26.00 -17.54
N LEU A 278 19.67 25.09 -17.22
CA LEU A 278 19.57 23.77 -17.85
C LEU A 278 19.33 23.88 -19.36
N ALA A 279 18.40 24.73 -19.78
CA ALA A 279 18.07 24.92 -21.19
C ALA A 279 19.27 25.42 -22.02
N ALA A 280 20.11 26.29 -21.44
CA ALA A 280 21.31 26.80 -22.09
C ALA A 280 22.47 25.77 -22.12
N ALA A 281 22.53 24.88 -21.12
CA ALA A 281 23.57 23.86 -21.01
C ALA A 281 23.41 22.71 -22.00
N ILE A 282 22.16 22.34 -22.34
CA ILE A 282 21.88 21.11 -23.10
C ILE A 282 22.36 21.16 -24.56
N PRO A 283 22.18 22.25 -25.33
CA PRO A 283 22.76 22.35 -26.67
C PRO A 283 24.28 22.19 -26.67
N SER A 284 24.94 22.67 -25.62
CA SER A 284 26.38 22.51 -25.43
C SER A 284 26.73 21.06 -25.10
N LEU A 285 25.99 20.42 -24.19
CA LEU A 285 26.13 19.01 -23.83
C LEU A 285 26.00 18.08 -25.05
N ILE A 286 24.98 18.29 -25.89
CA ILE A 286 24.75 17.48 -27.10
C ILE A 286 25.93 17.62 -28.07
N ARG A 287 26.46 18.84 -28.25
CA ARG A 287 27.58 19.11 -29.15
C ARG A 287 28.89 18.50 -28.65
N THR A 288 29.10 18.48 -27.34
CA THR A 288 30.33 17.97 -26.71
C THR A 288 30.28 16.49 -26.34
N HIS A 289 29.11 15.84 -26.44
CA HIS A 289 28.92 14.43 -26.10
C HIS A 289 29.94 13.51 -26.79
N ASN A 290 30.14 13.69 -28.10
CA ASN A 290 31.08 12.87 -28.88
C ASN A 290 32.56 13.18 -28.58
N LYS A 291 32.84 14.25 -27.83
CA LYS A 291 34.20 14.69 -27.46
C LYS A 291 34.57 14.33 -26.01
N MET A 292 33.69 13.66 -25.27
CA MET A 292 33.88 13.30 -23.85
C MET A 292 34.21 14.50 -22.94
N GLU A 293 33.81 15.72 -23.32
CA GLU A 293 34.03 16.90 -22.49
C GLU A 293 32.88 17.08 -21.50
N LYS A 294 33.24 17.33 -20.23
CA LYS A 294 32.27 17.56 -19.15
C LYS A 294 31.58 18.92 -19.33
N CYS A 295 30.25 18.91 -19.25
CA CYS A 295 29.41 20.10 -19.23
C CYS A 295 28.96 20.37 -17.80
N TYR A 296 28.94 21.64 -17.39
CA TYR A 296 28.57 22.02 -16.02
C TYR A 296 27.46 23.05 -16.00
N ILE A 297 26.64 22.99 -14.95
CA ILE A 297 25.69 24.03 -14.57
C ILE A 297 26.14 24.65 -13.26
N GLN A 298 26.22 25.97 -13.22
CA GLN A 298 26.45 26.74 -12.01
C GLN A 298 25.35 27.80 -11.88
N PRO A 299 24.25 27.47 -11.16
CA PRO A 299 23.10 28.38 -11.06
C PRO A 299 23.45 29.71 -10.38
N TYR A 300 24.45 29.68 -9.49
CA TYR A 300 24.93 30.84 -8.75
C TYR A 300 26.42 31.10 -9.05
N PRO A 301 26.77 32.18 -9.78
CA PRO A 301 28.15 32.44 -10.20
C PRO A 301 29.16 32.57 -9.06
N ARG A 302 28.68 32.94 -7.86
CA ARG A 302 29.49 33.16 -6.66
C ARG A 302 29.58 31.94 -5.73
N ASN A 303 28.81 30.88 -5.98
CA ASN A 303 28.86 29.64 -5.21
C ASN A 303 29.58 28.57 -6.03
N PRO A 304 30.65 27.92 -5.52
CA PRO A 304 31.27 26.79 -6.22
C PRO A 304 30.35 25.58 -6.36
N ASP A 305 29.24 25.49 -5.64
CA ASP A 305 28.29 24.39 -5.80
C ASP A 305 27.59 24.47 -7.18
N GLY A 306 27.63 23.36 -7.91
CA GLY A 306 27.01 23.22 -9.22
C GLY A 306 26.81 21.76 -9.60
N PHE A 307 26.63 21.51 -10.88
CA PHE A 307 26.25 20.19 -11.38
C PHE A 307 27.06 19.82 -12.62
N GLU A 308 27.53 18.58 -12.69
CA GLU A 308 28.07 17.97 -13.89
C GLU A 308 26.92 17.30 -14.64
N LEU A 309 26.78 17.61 -15.94
CA LEU A 309 25.77 17.02 -16.81
C LEU A 309 26.37 15.90 -17.66
N SER A 310 25.59 14.84 -17.83
CA SER A 310 25.91 13.76 -18.77
C SER A 310 24.64 13.23 -19.44
N ILE A 311 24.78 12.67 -20.64
CA ILE A 311 23.70 11.95 -21.32
C ILE A 311 23.78 10.49 -20.86
N PRO A 312 22.67 9.88 -20.39
CA PRO A 312 22.71 8.48 -19.99
C PRO A 312 23.02 7.57 -21.18
N GLN A 313 23.72 6.46 -20.94
CA GLN A 313 24.04 5.48 -22.00
C GLN A 313 22.80 4.75 -22.54
N ARG A 314 21.70 4.76 -21.80
CA ARG A 314 20.41 4.15 -22.14
C ARG A 314 19.30 5.10 -21.72
N ASP A 315 18.24 5.20 -22.51
CA ASP A 315 17.05 5.97 -22.15
C ASP A 315 16.37 5.33 -20.93
N LEU A 316 16.30 6.07 -19.81
CA LEU A 316 15.63 5.65 -18.59
C LEU A 316 14.26 6.31 -18.48
N LEU A 317 14.18 7.61 -18.81
CA LEU A 317 13.01 8.47 -18.66
C LEU A 317 12.33 8.84 -19.98
N SER A 318 13.05 8.90 -21.12
CA SER A 318 12.49 9.33 -22.41
C SER A 318 11.22 8.56 -22.80
N ASP A 319 11.21 7.25 -22.56
CA ASP A 319 10.07 6.36 -22.85
C ASP A 319 8.84 6.61 -21.95
N LEU A 320 9.01 7.31 -20.82
CA LEU A 320 7.93 7.61 -19.88
C LEU A 320 7.11 8.82 -20.29
N GLU A 321 7.59 9.67 -21.19
CA GLU A 321 6.87 10.88 -21.60
C GLU A 321 5.48 10.57 -22.18
N TRP A 322 5.42 9.52 -22.98
CA TRP A 322 4.24 9.11 -23.75
C TRP A 322 3.36 8.09 -23.00
N LYS A 323 3.72 7.76 -21.75
CA LYS A 323 2.92 6.85 -20.92
C LYS A 323 1.79 7.59 -20.21
N ASP A 324 0.72 6.84 -19.96
CA ASP A 324 -0.39 7.29 -19.14
C ASP A 324 0.07 7.55 -17.70
N SER A 325 -0.56 8.53 -17.04
CA SER A 325 -0.37 8.78 -15.62
C SER A 325 -0.98 7.64 -14.78
N LEU A 326 -0.56 7.54 -13.52
CA LEU A 326 -1.14 6.59 -12.58
C LEU A 326 -2.66 6.76 -12.47
N SER A 327 -3.16 7.99 -12.39
CA SER A 327 -4.60 8.28 -12.35
C SER A 327 -5.38 7.71 -13.55
N THR A 328 -4.87 7.88 -14.77
CA THR A 328 -5.50 7.34 -15.99
C THR A 328 -5.53 5.80 -15.97
N LEU A 329 -4.46 5.17 -15.48
CA LEU A 329 -4.41 3.72 -15.31
C LEU A 329 -5.45 3.24 -14.27
N PHE A 330 -5.68 4.00 -13.21
CA PHE A 330 -6.68 3.65 -12.19
C PHE A 330 -8.11 3.72 -12.74
N ARG A 331 -8.43 4.74 -13.55
CA ARG A 331 -9.76 4.91 -14.14
C ARG A 331 -10.08 3.87 -15.22
N ASN A 332 -9.08 3.43 -15.98
CA ASN A 332 -9.26 2.58 -17.15
C ASN A 332 -8.83 1.11 -16.95
N GLN A 333 -8.86 0.61 -15.71
CA GLN A 333 -8.40 -0.74 -15.34
C GLN A 333 -9.03 -1.89 -16.14
N HIS A 334 -10.25 -1.71 -16.64
CA HIS A 334 -11.03 -2.75 -17.32
C HIS A 334 -11.18 -2.53 -18.82
N THR A 335 -10.70 -1.40 -19.35
CA THR A 335 -10.90 -0.97 -20.75
C THR A 335 -9.62 -0.95 -21.57
N GLN A 336 -8.45 -0.97 -20.94
CA GLN A 336 -7.18 -0.98 -21.66
C GLN A 336 -6.75 -2.40 -22.06
N LEU A 337 -6.80 -2.67 -23.37
CA LEU A 337 -5.95 -3.66 -24.06
C LEU A 337 -4.51 -3.13 -24.26
N GLY A 338 -4.11 -2.14 -23.45
CA GLY A 338 -2.85 -1.41 -23.57
C GLY A 338 -1.67 -2.14 -22.91
N SER A 339 -0.46 -1.81 -23.37
CA SER A 339 0.82 -2.45 -23.00
C SER A 339 1.27 -2.32 -21.53
N GLN A 340 0.46 -1.73 -20.63
CA GLN A 340 0.89 -1.39 -19.28
C GLN A 340 -0.13 -1.79 -18.20
N ILE A 341 -0.13 -3.08 -17.88
CA ILE A 341 -0.89 -3.63 -16.76
C ILE A 341 -0.08 -3.45 -15.47
N LEU A 342 -0.71 -2.84 -14.47
CA LEU A 342 -0.10 -2.60 -13.16
C LEU A 342 -0.29 -3.83 -12.25
N TYR A 343 0.67 -4.76 -12.28
CA TYR A 343 0.65 -5.97 -11.43
C TYR A 343 0.95 -5.64 -9.96
N PRO A 344 0.55 -6.49 -8.99
CA PRO A 344 0.80 -6.25 -7.56
C PRO A 344 2.27 -6.07 -7.17
N GLN A 345 3.18 -6.80 -7.83
CA GLN A 345 4.62 -6.66 -7.61
C GLN A 345 5.12 -5.29 -8.10
N ASP A 346 4.64 -4.83 -9.26
CA ASP A 346 4.99 -3.52 -9.81
C ASP A 346 4.48 -2.39 -8.90
N GLN A 347 3.26 -2.50 -8.38
CA GLN A 347 2.71 -1.55 -7.40
C GLN A 347 3.62 -1.40 -6.19
N SER A 348 4.05 -2.53 -5.62
CA SER A 348 4.88 -2.54 -4.42
C SER A 348 6.25 -1.92 -4.68
N ALA A 349 6.86 -2.22 -5.82
CA ALA A 349 8.15 -1.67 -6.20
C ALA A 349 8.08 -0.16 -6.51
N ILE A 350 7.03 0.28 -7.22
CA ILE A 350 6.84 1.70 -7.54
C ILE A 350 6.55 2.49 -6.26
N ALA A 351 5.68 1.98 -5.38
CA ALA A 351 5.35 2.61 -4.11
C ALA A 351 6.58 2.75 -3.22
N SER A 352 7.37 1.68 -3.07
CA SER A 352 8.64 1.68 -2.36
C SER A 352 9.62 2.70 -2.95
N GLY A 353 9.78 2.69 -4.28
CA GLY A 353 10.65 3.62 -4.98
C GLY A 353 10.23 5.09 -4.81
N ILE A 354 8.93 5.40 -4.85
CA ILE A 354 8.41 6.75 -4.57
C ILE A 354 8.70 7.15 -3.12
N ALA A 355 8.44 6.28 -2.15
CA ALA A 355 8.66 6.57 -0.74
C ALA A 355 10.14 6.86 -0.43
N GLN A 356 11.07 6.06 -0.97
CA GLN A 356 12.50 6.27 -0.75
C GLN A 356 13.01 7.53 -1.45
N SER A 357 12.65 7.72 -2.73
CA SER A 357 13.15 8.84 -3.53
C SER A 357 12.56 10.19 -3.13
N ALA A 358 11.33 10.20 -2.62
CA ALA A 358 10.71 11.42 -2.15
C ALA A 358 11.40 11.97 -0.89
N PHE A 359 12.10 11.14 -0.10
CA PHE A 359 12.80 11.58 1.11
C PHE A 359 13.76 12.74 0.85
N ARG A 360 14.58 12.66 -0.21
CA ARG A 360 15.51 13.72 -0.61
C ARG A 360 14.84 14.96 -1.22
N LEU A 361 13.55 14.89 -1.52
CA LEU A 361 12.76 15.99 -2.07
C LEU A 361 11.87 16.66 -1.01
N ILE A 362 11.81 16.12 0.22
CA ILE A 362 11.02 16.72 1.31
C ILE A 362 11.50 18.15 1.58
N GLY A 363 10.56 19.08 1.48
CA GLY A 363 10.81 20.50 1.66
C GLY A 363 11.25 21.24 0.39
N SER A 364 11.44 20.55 -0.73
CA SER A 364 11.64 21.18 -2.04
C SER A 364 10.31 21.49 -2.74
N GLN A 365 10.33 22.36 -3.77
CA GLN A 365 9.14 22.69 -4.56
C GLN A 365 8.59 21.49 -5.35
N TRP A 366 9.43 20.49 -5.66
CA TRP A 366 9.05 19.34 -6.47
C TRP A 366 7.86 18.57 -5.88
N LEU A 367 7.83 18.40 -4.56
CA LEU A 367 6.77 17.64 -3.91
C LEU A 367 5.42 18.36 -3.87
N LYS A 368 5.36 19.64 -4.25
CA LYS A 368 4.07 20.32 -4.49
C LYS A 368 3.34 19.76 -5.72
N PHE A 369 4.09 19.23 -6.68
CA PHE A 369 3.53 18.62 -7.89
C PHE A 369 3.24 17.13 -7.71
N LEU A 370 3.60 16.53 -6.56
CA LEU A 370 3.37 15.11 -6.32
C LEU A 370 1.86 14.83 -6.20
N ASP A 371 1.36 14.09 -7.19
CA ASP A 371 -0.03 13.70 -7.41
C ASP A 371 -0.04 12.49 -8.37
N SER A 372 -1.01 11.59 -8.28
CA SER A 372 -1.13 10.44 -9.20
C SER A 372 -1.35 10.86 -10.66
N ASN A 373 -1.83 12.08 -10.91
CA ASN A 373 -1.92 12.68 -12.23
C ASN A 373 -0.56 13.01 -12.86
N ASN A 374 0.46 13.21 -12.03
CA ASN A 374 1.77 13.69 -12.46
C ASN A 374 2.84 12.60 -12.44
N VAL A 375 2.53 11.44 -11.86
CA VAL A 375 3.43 10.31 -11.77
C VAL A 375 3.18 9.33 -12.92
N ARG A 376 4.27 8.97 -13.60
CA ARG A 376 4.31 7.93 -14.63
C ARG A 376 5.32 6.86 -14.24
N TRP A 377 5.14 5.65 -14.74
CA TRP A 377 6.07 4.56 -14.48
C TRP A 377 6.25 3.68 -15.70
N ARG A 378 7.26 2.81 -15.68
CA ARG A 378 7.44 1.69 -16.62
C ARG A 378 8.33 0.61 -16.03
N ARG A 379 8.28 -0.57 -16.62
CA ARG A 379 9.29 -1.62 -16.45
C ARG A 379 10.32 -1.49 -17.57
N THR A 380 11.60 -1.44 -17.20
CA THR A 380 12.75 -1.47 -18.11
C THR A 380 13.00 -2.90 -18.61
N ALA A 381 13.77 -3.04 -19.70
CA ALA A 381 14.15 -4.34 -20.27
C ALA A 381 14.84 -5.26 -19.24
N ASP A 382 15.56 -4.68 -18.28
CA ASP A 382 16.26 -5.41 -17.20
C ASP A 382 15.33 -5.79 -16.02
N ASN A 383 14.01 -5.74 -16.18
CA ASN A 383 13.01 -5.99 -15.14
C ASN A 383 13.16 -5.09 -13.89
N ARG A 384 13.59 -3.84 -14.10
CA ARG A 384 13.62 -2.79 -13.08
C ARG A 384 12.55 -1.75 -13.36
N TRP A 385 12.09 -1.05 -12.34
CA TRP A 385 11.05 -0.04 -12.47
C TRP A 385 11.66 1.35 -12.54
N ALA A 386 11.15 2.17 -13.45
CA ALA A 386 11.43 3.58 -13.51
C ALA A 386 10.13 4.34 -13.24
N SER A 387 10.18 5.37 -12.40
CA SER A 387 9.09 6.30 -12.14
C SER A 387 9.55 7.74 -12.26
N MET A 388 8.65 8.58 -12.76
CA MET A 388 8.93 9.96 -13.13
C MET A 388 7.80 10.86 -12.62
N LEU A 389 8.18 11.98 -12.01
CA LEU A 389 7.28 13.04 -11.61
C LEU A 389 7.34 14.18 -12.63
N THR A 390 6.18 14.65 -13.04
CA THR A 390 6.05 15.82 -13.91
C THR A 390 5.70 17.05 -13.08
N ALA A 391 6.42 18.15 -13.25
CA ALA A 391 6.12 19.42 -12.58
C ALA A 391 4.92 20.14 -13.23
N MET A 392 3.72 19.58 -13.06
CA MET A 392 2.46 20.22 -13.46
C MET A 392 1.55 20.42 -12.23
N PRO A 393 0.70 21.46 -12.21
CA PRO A 393 -0.31 21.60 -11.17
C PRO A 393 -1.16 20.32 -11.06
N GLY A 394 -1.25 19.76 -9.85
CA GLY A 394 -2.04 18.56 -9.57
C GLY A 394 -3.52 18.89 -9.33
N ASN A 395 -4.22 18.03 -8.57
CA ASN A 395 -5.60 18.24 -8.18
C ASN A 395 -5.77 19.55 -7.40
N LEU A 396 -6.54 20.48 -7.97
CA LEU A 396 -6.79 21.81 -7.40
C LEU A 396 -7.51 21.76 -6.05
N SER A 397 -8.41 20.80 -5.84
CA SER A 397 -9.11 20.65 -4.55
C SER A 397 -8.13 20.26 -3.46
N THR A 398 -7.31 19.24 -3.71
CA THR A 398 -6.24 18.80 -2.80
C THR A 398 -5.26 19.92 -2.49
N ALA A 399 -4.83 20.66 -3.52
CA ALA A 399 -3.92 21.80 -3.33
C ALA A 399 -4.55 22.89 -2.44
N ARG A 400 -5.81 23.28 -2.70
CA ARG A 400 -6.52 24.29 -1.91
C ARG A 400 -6.68 23.90 -0.45
N SER A 401 -7.05 22.65 -0.16
CA SER A 401 -7.22 22.18 1.23
C SER A 401 -5.90 22.15 1.99
N LEU A 402 -4.80 21.74 1.34
CA LEU A 402 -3.45 21.76 1.95
C LEU A 402 -2.92 23.18 2.14
N ASP A 403 -3.19 24.08 1.19
CA ASP A 403 -2.85 25.50 1.31
C ASP A 403 -3.65 26.18 2.43
N ALA A 404 -4.93 25.83 2.60
CA ALA A 404 -5.76 26.29 3.71
C ALA A 404 -5.21 25.81 5.07
N CYS A 405 -4.79 24.54 5.16
CA CYS A 405 -4.13 24.00 6.35
C CYS A 405 -2.83 24.76 6.67
N LEU A 406 -1.98 25.02 5.66
CA LEU A 406 -0.76 25.79 5.83
C LEU A 406 -1.02 27.23 6.27
N ALA A 407 -2.01 27.90 5.66
CA ALA A 407 -2.39 29.28 5.98
C ALA A 407 -2.96 29.39 7.39
N SER A 408 -3.86 28.49 7.77
CA SER A 408 -4.42 28.41 9.12
C SER A 408 -3.31 28.23 10.16
N ASN A 409 -2.37 27.31 9.95
CA ASN A 409 -1.28 27.10 10.91
C ASN A 409 -0.31 28.30 11.00
N LYS A 410 -0.09 29.02 9.90
CA LYS A 410 0.73 30.25 9.90
C LYS A 410 0.08 31.41 10.67
N SER A 411 -1.25 31.42 10.79
CA SER A 411 -1.98 32.45 11.52
C SER A 411 -1.97 32.25 13.05
N ARG A 412 -1.46 31.11 13.53
CA ARG A 412 -1.42 30.78 14.95
C ARG A 412 -0.32 31.51 15.71
N ARG A 413 -0.53 31.71 17.01
CA ARG A 413 0.49 32.29 17.91
C ARG A 413 1.74 31.41 18.02
N ASP A 414 1.58 30.10 17.86
CA ASP A 414 2.65 29.10 17.80
C ASP A 414 2.94 28.64 16.36
N ALA A 415 2.80 29.54 15.38
CA ALA A 415 2.95 29.25 13.95
C ALA A 415 4.20 28.42 13.62
N ARG A 416 3.99 27.40 12.79
CA ARG A 416 5.05 26.50 12.29
C ARG A 416 4.92 26.33 10.79
N ASP A 417 6.05 26.06 10.16
CA ASP A 417 6.06 25.67 8.76
C ASP A 417 5.66 24.19 8.61
N LEU A 418 4.43 23.96 8.15
CA LEU A 418 3.92 22.62 7.87
C LEU A 418 4.27 22.12 6.45
N SER A 419 5.05 22.85 5.67
CA SER A 419 5.38 22.48 4.28
C SER A 419 5.93 21.05 4.18
N LYS A 420 6.79 20.63 5.12
CA LYS A 420 7.33 19.26 5.17
C LYS A 420 6.26 18.20 5.53
N HIS A 421 5.37 18.51 6.46
CA HIS A 421 4.25 17.64 6.83
C HIS A 421 3.30 17.42 5.65
N ILE A 422 3.00 18.50 4.91
CA ILE A 422 2.20 18.48 3.68
C ILE A 422 2.84 17.62 2.60
N HIS A 423 4.16 17.74 2.41
CA HIS A 423 4.88 16.89 1.47
C HIS A 423 4.82 15.41 1.84
N ILE A 424 5.01 15.08 3.13
CA ILE A 424 4.87 13.70 3.63
C ILE A 424 3.46 13.17 3.42
N PHE A 425 2.44 13.99 3.71
CA PHE A 425 1.04 13.65 3.48
C PHE A 425 0.75 13.35 2.01
N ARG A 426 1.25 14.18 1.09
CA ARG A 426 1.13 13.95 -0.36
C ARG A 426 1.76 12.64 -0.82
N ILE A 427 2.90 12.26 -0.24
CA ILE A 427 3.51 10.95 -0.52
C ILE A 427 2.57 9.83 -0.07
N GLY A 428 1.96 9.96 1.11
CA GLY A 428 0.95 9.03 1.62
C GLY A 428 -0.25 8.88 0.69
N LEU A 429 -0.78 9.99 0.16
CA LEU A 429 -1.89 9.97 -0.80
C LEU A 429 -1.51 9.17 -2.06
N VAL A 430 -0.40 9.51 -2.72
CA VAL A 430 0.00 8.84 -3.97
C VAL A 430 0.28 7.35 -3.75
N VAL A 431 0.92 6.98 -2.63
CA VAL A 431 1.16 5.57 -2.29
C VAL A 431 -0.16 4.84 -2.02
N ALA A 432 -1.09 5.44 -1.28
CA ALA A 432 -2.40 4.84 -1.04
C ALA A 432 -3.19 4.65 -2.34
N GLU A 433 -3.26 5.68 -3.19
CA GLU A 433 -3.96 5.62 -4.48
C GLU A 433 -3.38 4.53 -5.38
N LEU A 434 -2.05 4.40 -5.41
CA LEU A 434 -1.34 3.35 -6.16
C LEU A 434 -1.66 1.94 -5.64
N CYS A 435 -1.67 1.74 -4.33
CA CYS A 435 -1.95 0.44 -3.72
C CYS A 435 -3.41 0.03 -3.86
N LEU A 436 -4.32 1.00 -3.78
CA LEU A 436 -5.76 0.76 -3.89
C LEU A 436 -6.26 0.75 -5.35
N LYS A 437 -5.42 1.21 -6.27
CA LYS A 437 -5.75 1.50 -7.67
C LYS A 437 -7.00 2.37 -7.78
N SER A 438 -7.08 3.40 -6.95
CA SER A 438 -8.23 4.30 -6.91
C SER A 438 -7.76 5.66 -6.46
N GLU A 439 -8.25 6.70 -7.11
CA GLU A 439 -8.00 8.08 -6.69
C GLU A 439 -8.78 8.39 -5.40
N ILE A 440 -8.19 9.21 -4.53
CA ILE A 440 -8.88 9.79 -3.39
C ILE A 440 -9.70 10.97 -3.90
N LYS A 441 -11.02 10.94 -3.70
CA LYS A 441 -11.94 11.88 -4.34
C LYS A 441 -11.74 13.31 -3.85
N TYR A 442 -11.67 13.52 -2.54
CA TYR A 442 -11.38 14.83 -1.97
C TYR A 442 -10.76 14.74 -0.58
N ILE A 443 -10.09 15.81 -0.19
CA ILE A 443 -9.58 16.03 1.16
C ILE A 443 -10.11 17.38 1.64
N ASP A 444 -10.42 17.48 2.93
CA ASP A 444 -10.93 18.70 3.53
C ASP A 444 -10.10 19.11 4.73
N PHE A 445 -9.93 20.41 4.92
CA PHE A 445 -9.30 20.94 6.11
C PHE A 445 -10.38 21.31 7.11
N ASP A 446 -10.37 20.66 8.27
CA ASP A 446 -11.29 20.96 9.36
C ASP A 446 -10.69 22.05 10.26
N PRO A 447 -11.18 23.30 10.23
CA PRO A 447 -10.66 24.38 11.04
C PRO A 447 -10.95 24.20 12.54
N GLY A 448 -11.94 23.38 12.91
CA GLY A 448 -12.27 23.12 14.31
C GLY A 448 -11.26 22.20 14.99
N THR A 449 -10.75 21.21 14.24
CA THR A 449 -9.71 20.29 14.73
C THR A 449 -8.30 20.71 14.34
N GLU A 450 -8.16 21.60 13.35
CA GLU A 450 -6.92 21.98 12.68
C GLU A 450 -6.22 20.78 12.01
N THR A 451 -7.01 19.83 11.50
CA THR A 451 -6.52 18.60 10.88
C THR A 451 -7.14 18.39 9.51
N VAL A 452 -6.54 17.51 8.71
CA VAL A 452 -7.05 17.16 7.37
C VAL A 452 -7.90 15.89 7.44
N LYS A 453 -9.11 15.94 6.91
CA LYS A 453 -10.01 14.79 6.74
C LYS A 453 -9.90 14.24 5.33
N LEU A 454 -9.90 12.92 5.20
CA LEU A 454 -9.88 12.24 3.91
C LEU A 454 -11.27 11.71 3.62
N PHE A 455 -11.70 11.80 2.37
CA PHE A 455 -12.98 11.26 1.96
C PHE A 455 -12.81 10.35 0.75
N VAL A 456 -13.34 9.14 0.90
CA VAL A 456 -13.28 8.08 -0.13
C VAL A 456 -14.71 7.73 -0.52
N ASN A 457 -14.94 7.45 -1.80
CA ASN A 457 -16.28 7.14 -2.33
C ASN A 457 -17.31 8.23 -1.95
N ASP A 458 -18.61 7.94 -1.84
CA ASP A 458 -19.73 8.91 -1.83
C ASP A 458 -19.81 9.83 -0.59
N GLY A 459 -18.69 10.44 -0.19
CA GLY A 459 -18.58 11.35 0.95
C GLY A 459 -18.27 10.68 2.28
N GLU A 460 -17.80 9.42 2.30
CA GLU A 460 -17.43 8.73 3.54
C GLU A 460 -16.09 9.25 4.07
N GLU A 461 -16.08 9.78 5.30
CA GLU A 461 -14.86 10.19 6.00
C GLU A 461 -14.07 8.94 6.40
N VAL A 462 -12.80 8.90 6.01
CA VAL A 462 -11.88 7.79 6.28
C VAL A 462 -10.65 8.34 6.98
N ASP A 463 -10.19 7.67 8.03
CA ASP A 463 -8.94 8.05 8.70
C ASP A 463 -7.71 7.30 8.12
N ALA A 464 -6.51 7.74 8.49
CA ALA A 464 -5.26 7.13 8.06
C ALA A 464 -5.16 5.65 8.46
N THR A 465 -5.77 5.25 9.57
CA THR A 465 -5.77 3.87 10.07
C THR A 465 -6.62 2.98 9.17
N GLU A 466 -7.82 3.46 8.81
CA GLU A 466 -8.74 2.77 7.93
C GLU A 466 -8.20 2.64 6.50
N LEU A 467 -7.58 3.70 5.97
CA LEU A 467 -6.98 3.65 4.64
C LEU A 467 -5.76 2.73 4.60
N ALA A 468 -4.92 2.78 5.64
CA ALA A 468 -3.77 1.89 5.76
C ALA A 468 -4.17 0.43 5.95
N ALA A 469 -5.26 0.14 6.67
CA ALA A 469 -5.80 -1.21 6.80
C ALA A 469 -6.25 -1.76 5.44
N GLU A 470 -6.90 -0.93 4.61
CA GLU A 470 -7.31 -1.34 3.27
C GLU A 470 -6.10 -1.56 2.34
N VAL A 471 -5.08 -0.71 2.43
CA VAL A 471 -3.81 -0.88 1.71
C VAL A 471 -3.14 -2.19 2.09
N GLU A 472 -3.02 -2.48 3.39
CA GLU A 472 -2.42 -3.72 3.89
C GLU A 472 -3.17 -4.96 3.39
N ARG A 473 -4.50 -4.93 3.42
CA ARG A 473 -5.34 -6.02 2.92
C ARG A 473 -5.13 -6.29 1.43
N LYS A 474 -5.07 -5.24 0.61
CA LYS A 474 -4.92 -5.38 -0.85
C LYS A 474 -3.49 -5.63 -1.31
N THR A 475 -2.50 -5.27 -0.49
CA THR A 475 -1.09 -5.32 -0.85
C THR A 475 -0.27 -6.04 0.21
N ASN A 476 0.37 -5.28 1.11
CA ASN A 476 1.19 -5.82 2.19
C ASN A 476 1.30 -4.81 3.35
N VAL A 477 1.70 -5.32 4.49
CA VAL A 477 1.87 -4.57 5.74
C VAL A 477 2.87 -3.42 5.66
N PHE A 478 3.96 -3.54 4.87
CA PHE A 478 4.96 -2.48 4.75
C PHE A 478 4.35 -1.23 4.12
N LEU A 479 3.59 -1.39 3.04
CA LEU A 479 2.89 -0.28 2.38
C LEU A 479 1.80 0.31 3.28
N GLY A 480 1.08 -0.54 4.02
CA GLY A 480 0.12 -0.08 5.04
C GLY A 480 0.79 0.79 6.11
N ASN A 481 1.97 0.42 6.59
CA ASN A 481 2.72 1.21 7.59
C ASN A 481 3.19 2.55 7.01
N MET A 482 3.71 2.55 5.78
CA MET A 482 4.12 3.77 5.09
C MET A 482 2.94 4.75 4.94
N VAL A 483 1.80 4.25 4.46
CA VAL A 483 0.57 5.05 4.28
C VAL A 483 0.07 5.59 5.61
N PHE A 484 0.02 4.75 6.65
CA PHE A 484 -0.40 5.17 7.98
C PHE A 484 0.46 6.32 8.50
N PHE A 485 1.79 6.17 8.47
CA PHE A 485 2.69 7.22 8.94
C PHE A 485 2.51 8.51 8.15
N CYS A 486 2.46 8.40 6.82
CA CYS A 486 2.40 9.56 5.94
C CYS A 486 1.11 10.35 6.09
N LEU A 487 -0.05 9.67 6.18
CA LEU A 487 -1.34 10.35 6.27
C LEU A 487 -1.61 10.90 7.67
N SER A 488 -1.19 10.20 8.72
CA SER A 488 -1.36 10.69 10.10
C SER A 488 -0.62 12.01 10.39
N THR A 489 0.38 12.40 9.59
CA THR A 489 1.13 13.65 9.82
C THR A 489 0.26 14.91 9.83
N LEU A 490 -0.86 14.92 9.10
CA LEU A 490 -1.84 16.03 9.11
C LEU A 490 -3.16 15.69 9.80
N GLN A 491 -3.34 14.46 10.27
CA GLN A 491 -4.54 14.03 11.02
C GLN A 491 -4.34 14.07 12.53
N GLU A 492 -3.10 14.14 13.00
CA GLU A 492 -2.75 14.09 14.42
C GLU A 492 -2.07 15.35 14.90
N ARG A 493 -2.66 16.00 15.92
CA ARG A 493 -2.08 17.19 16.56
C ARG A 493 -0.67 16.97 17.12
N ALA A 494 -0.39 15.77 17.65
CA ALA A 494 0.94 15.44 18.15
C ALA A 494 1.99 15.48 17.03
N ARG A 495 1.66 14.96 15.85
CA ARG A 495 2.58 14.94 14.68
C ARG A 495 2.74 16.31 14.05
N LEU A 496 1.70 17.14 14.03
CA LEU A 496 1.80 18.55 13.63
C LEU A 496 2.84 19.32 14.48
N SER A 497 3.15 18.81 15.67
CA SER A 497 4.11 19.40 16.59
C SER A 497 5.55 18.88 16.42
N ASP A 498 5.79 17.85 15.60
CA ASP A 498 7.12 17.23 15.41
C ASP A 498 8.06 18.13 14.59
N ARG A 499 9.14 18.59 15.21
CA ARG A 499 10.16 19.42 14.55
C ARG A 499 11.13 18.62 13.69
N SER A 500 11.17 17.31 13.90
CA SER A 500 12.08 16.35 13.26
C SER A 500 11.35 15.34 12.38
N ILE A 501 10.22 15.73 11.80
CA ILE A 501 9.34 14.84 11.02
C ILE A 501 10.05 14.12 9.87
N GLU A 502 11.13 14.68 9.32
CA GLU A 502 11.98 14.02 8.31
C GLU A 502 12.76 12.83 8.88
N GLY A 503 13.28 12.95 10.11
CA GLY A 503 13.93 11.84 10.81
C GLY A 503 12.95 10.72 11.16
N SER A 504 11.73 11.10 11.55
CA SER A 504 10.60 10.21 11.75
C SER A 504 10.22 9.51 10.44
N TYR A 505 10.11 10.24 9.33
CA TYR A 505 9.86 9.70 8.00
C TYR A 505 10.93 8.70 7.55
N PHE A 506 12.20 9.01 7.74
CA PHE A 506 13.28 8.07 7.43
C PHE A 506 13.12 6.76 8.23
N THR A 507 12.78 6.86 9.51
CA THR A 507 12.71 5.69 10.39
C THR A 507 11.49 4.82 10.16
N GLU A 508 10.34 5.44 9.87
CA GLU A 508 9.04 4.76 9.76
C GLU A 508 8.60 4.49 8.32
N VAL A 509 9.14 5.19 7.32
CA VAL A 509 8.74 5.03 5.91
C VAL A 509 9.89 4.49 5.06
N VAL A 510 11.05 5.15 5.05
CA VAL A 510 12.18 4.76 4.20
C VAL A 510 12.70 3.36 4.59
N LYS A 511 12.86 3.09 5.88
CA LYS A 511 13.30 1.75 6.36
C LYS A 511 12.28 0.65 6.07
N GLU A 512 10.99 0.97 6.02
CA GLU A 512 9.96 0.00 5.61
C GLU A 512 10.06 -0.29 4.11
N ALA A 513 10.33 0.73 3.31
CA ALA A 513 10.52 0.60 1.87
C ALA A 513 11.80 -0.19 1.52
N GLU A 514 12.90 0.05 2.24
CA GLU A 514 14.14 -0.74 2.11
C GLU A 514 13.89 -2.23 2.38
N LYS A 515 13.14 -2.57 3.45
CA LYS A 515 12.77 -3.97 3.76
C LYS A 515 11.86 -4.56 2.68
N LEU A 516 10.90 -3.79 2.17
CA LEU A 516 10.02 -4.24 1.09
C LEU A 516 10.82 -4.54 -0.18
N ASP A 517 11.78 -3.69 -0.54
CA ASP A 517 12.66 -3.91 -1.70
C ASP A 517 13.53 -5.17 -1.55
N GLU A 518 14.00 -5.47 -0.33
CA GLU A 518 14.71 -6.72 -0.04
C GLU A 518 13.83 -7.94 -0.30
N VAL A 519 12.57 -7.90 0.14
CA VAL A 519 11.58 -8.97 -0.10
C VAL A 519 11.30 -9.12 -1.60
N ILE A 520 11.06 -8.01 -2.31
CA ILE A 520 10.81 -8.01 -3.77
C ILE A 520 12.03 -8.56 -4.52
N ARG A 521 13.25 -8.19 -4.13
CA ARG A 521 14.49 -8.71 -4.73
C ARG A 521 14.68 -10.20 -4.45
N ALA A 522 14.41 -10.66 -3.23
CA ALA A 522 14.47 -12.07 -2.89
C ALA A 522 13.48 -12.92 -3.69
N GLY A 523 12.24 -12.43 -3.85
CA GLY A 523 11.23 -13.06 -4.71
C GLY A 523 11.70 -13.21 -6.17
N ARG A 524 12.26 -12.13 -6.76
CA ARG A 524 12.82 -12.17 -8.12
C ARG A 524 13.97 -13.16 -8.27
N MET A 525 14.87 -13.26 -7.29
CA MET A 525 15.97 -14.24 -7.33
C MET A 525 15.45 -15.68 -7.28
N TRP A 526 14.39 -15.95 -6.53
CA TRP A 526 13.76 -17.26 -6.47
C TRP A 526 13.07 -17.63 -7.79
N GLU A 527 12.33 -16.69 -8.39
CA GLU A 527 11.70 -16.86 -9.71
C GLU A 527 12.74 -17.09 -10.81
N ALA A 528 13.83 -16.32 -10.82
CA ALA A 528 14.93 -16.49 -11.78
C ALA A 528 15.61 -17.86 -11.67
N ARG A 529 15.77 -18.41 -10.45
CA ARG A 529 16.32 -19.76 -10.22
C ARG A 529 15.39 -20.88 -10.68
N LYS A 530 14.07 -20.68 -10.60
CA LYS A 530 13.08 -21.61 -11.19
C LYS A 530 13.06 -21.50 -12.72
N GLY A 531 13.17 -20.28 -13.26
CA GLY A 531 13.19 -20.02 -14.69
C GLY A 531 14.45 -20.51 -15.42
N SER A 532 15.60 -20.55 -14.75
CA SER A 532 16.85 -21.07 -15.32
C SER A 532 16.98 -22.59 -15.26
N GLY A 533 15.94 -23.32 -14.83
CA GLY A 533 15.93 -24.77 -14.67
C GLY A 533 15.01 -25.54 -15.64
N SER A 534 14.41 -24.89 -16.64
CA SER A 534 13.52 -25.56 -17.59
C SER A 534 13.97 -25.35 -19.04
N SER A 535 15.06 -26.03 -19.40
CA SER A 535 15.21 -26.57 -20.76
C SER A 535 14.98 -28.08 -20.65
N ALA A 536 14.24 -28.61 -21.61
CA ALA A 536 13.59 -29.92 -21.54
C ALA A 536 14.55 -31.12 -21.35
N GLY A 537 14.07 -32.14 -20.64
CA GLY A 537 14.28 -33.52 -21.05
C GLY A 537 15.02 -34.44 -20.08
N VAL A 538 14.38 -34.87 -18.99
CA VAL A 538 14.44 -36.28 -18.53
C VAL A 538 13.14 -36.58 -17.77
N SER A 539 12.28 -37.41 -18.37
CA SER A 539 11.26 -38.14 -17.61
C SER A 539 11.96 -39.06 -16.60
N PRO A 540 11.59 -39.08 -15.31
CA PRO A 540 11.93 -40.21 -14.46
C PRO A 540 11.03 -41.37 -14.88
N ARG A 541 11.52 -42.14 -15.85
CA ARG A 541 10.99 -43.45 -16.20
C ARG A 541 11.33 -44.40 -15.05
N GLY A 542 10.29 -44.81 -14.31
CA GLY A 542 10.18 -46.12 -13.66
C GLY A 542 11.15 -46.47 -12.52
N SER A 543 10.62 -46.49 -11.30
CA SER A 543 10.86 -47.63 -10.40
C SER A 543 9.50 -48.12 -9.89
N GLY A 544 9.07 -49.26 -10.43
CA GLY A 544 7.86 -49.93 -9.99
C GLY A 544 8.05 -50.50 -8.60
N PHE A 545 7.04 -50.31 -7.75
CA PHE A 545 6.79 -51.21 -6.63
C PHE A 545 5.55 -52.04 -6.96
N ALA A 546 5.82 -53.32 -7.22
CA ALA A 546 4.85 -54.34 -7.52
C ALA A 546 3.97 -54.64 -6.29
N THR A 547 2.68 -54.76 -6.56
CA THR A 547 1.71 -55.51 -5.76
C THR A 547 2.11 -56.98 -5.64
N PRO A 548 2.14 -57.60 -4.45
CA PRO A 548 2.25 -59.04 -4.35
C PRO A 548 0.84 -59.66 -4.39
N ARG A 549 0.56 -60.46 -5.43
CA ARG A 549 -0.51 -61.47 -5.43
C ARG A 549 0.12 -62.85 -5.54
N SER A 550 -0.05 -63.63 -4.47
CA SER A 550 -0.46 -65.04 -4.45
C SER A 550 0.05 -65.93 -5.61
N THR A 551 0.97 -66.84 -5.30
CA THR A 551 1.08 -68.12 -6.00
C THR A 551 0.80 -69.27 -5.03
N ARG A 552 -0.22 -70.06 -5.38
CA ARG A 552 -0.39 -71.44 -4.92
C ARG A 552 0.55 -72.30 -5.75
N TYR A 553 1.41 -73.07 -5.09
CA TYR A 553 1.46 -74.53 -5.19
C TYR A 553 1.72 -75.06 -3.78
#